data_AF-A0A9N9IND7-F1
#
_entry.id   AF-A0A9N9IND7-F1
#
_cell.length_a   1.000
_cell.length_b   1.000
_cell.length_c   1.000
_cell.angle_alpha   90.00
_cell.angle_beta   90.00
_cell.angle_gamma   90.00
#
_symmetry.space_group_name_H-M   'P 1'
#
loop_
_entity.id
_entity.type
_entity.pdbx_description
1 polymer ?
#
loop_
_entity_poly.entity_id
_entity_poly.type
_entity_poly.pdbx_seq_one_letter_code
_entity_poly.pdbx_strand_id
1 'polypeptide(L)'
;IKSGTSYLKMAYEEVLFPICFTGKKKYFGIGHEDIVNFKPKNLFMKGIDTVKQGKFQLFKFIGERIMREALDINNTRSIHEIVEDILREARNKEWDFNEFIVMGTWKPKKQNLYNIRFMGRMREKNERIPNPGERFSYIVVKGLPLYNKEGKKEPHRIGDFMEYADITKEQNMEIDINYYLGATTA
;
A
#
# COMPACT_ATOMS: atom_id res chain seq x y z
N ILE A 1 25.67 -0.71 34.65
CA ILE A 1 24.47 -1.26 35.31
C ILE A 1 24.71 -2.75 35.52
N LYS A 2 25.04 -3.20 36.74
CA LYS A 2 25.14 -4.63 37.05
C LYS A 2 23.81 -5.08 37.66
N SER A 3 22.96 -5.70 36.86
CA SER A 3 21.77 -6.41 37.33
C SER A 3 22.21 -7.61 38.19
N GLY A 4 21.67 -7.75 39.39
CA GLY A 4 22.05 -8.78 40.38
C GLY A 4 21.60 -10.22 40.04
N THR A 5 21.28 -10.51 38.77
CA THR A 5 20.92 -11.85 38.29
C THR A 5 21.90 -12.27 37.21
N SER A 6 22.53 -13.44 37.35
CA SER A 6 23.55 -13.96 36.42
C SER A 6 22.99 -14.35 35.04
N TYR A 7 21.67 -14.37 34.87
CA TYR A 7 20.98 -14.87 33.68
C TYR A 7 20.41 -13.78 32.76
N LEU A 8 20.15 -12.56 33.26
CA LEU A 8 19.63 -11.47 32.45
C LEU A 8 20.77 -10.55 31.98
N LYS A 9 21.04 -10.60 30.68
CA LYS A 9 22.01 -9.72 30.02
C LYS A 9 21.26 -8.72 29.14
N MET A 10 21.56 -7.45 29.28
CA MET A 10 21.16 -6.40 28.33
C MET A 10 22.39 -6.02 27.51
N ALA A 11 22.23 -5.97 26.20
CA ALA A 11 23.24 -5.47 25.29
C ALA A 11 22.66 -4.24 24.57
N TYR A 12 23.54 -3.31 24.24
CA TYR A 12 23.22 -2.26 23.30
C TYR A 12 23.12 -2.87 21.89
N GLU A 13 22.06 -2.53 21.16
CA GLU A 13 21.88 -2.95 19.76
C GLU A 13 22.07 -1.76 18.82
N GLU A 14 21.23 -0.73 18.96
CA GLU A 14 21.23 0.44 18.05
C GLU A 14 20.60 1.68 18.72
N VAL A 15 20.92 2.86 18.18
CA VAL A 15 20.17 4.11 18.39
C VAL A 15 19.41 4.46 17.13
N LEU A 16 18.13 4.83 17.27
CA LEU A 16 17.32 5.35 16.17
C LEU A 16 17.26 6.88 16.21
N PHE A 17 17.88 7.55 15.24
CA PHE A 17 17.82 9.01 15.11
C PHE A 17 18.10 9.50 13.67
N PRO A 18 17.23 10.33 13.06
CA PRO A 18 15.88 10.69 13.48
C PRO A 18 14.93 9.49 13.53
N ILE A 19 13.80 9.65 14.22
CA ILE A 19 12.76 8.61 14.37
C ILE A 19 11.36 9.21 14.32
N CYS A 20 10.44 8.49 13.69
CA CYS A 20 9.02 8.81 13.66
C CYS A 20 8.19 7.67 14.23
N PHE A 21 7.35 7.98 15.23
CA PHE A 21 6.38 7.06 15.80
C PHE A 21 4.98 7.38 15.27
N THR A 22 4.38 6.45 14.52
CA THR A 22 3.04 6.62 13.93
C THR A 22 1.96 5.84 14.67
N GLY A 23 2.36 4.93 15.56
CA GLY A 23 1.45 4.20 16.44
C GLY A 23 2.12 3.03 17.15
N LYS A 24 1.33 2.28 17.93
CA LYS A 24 1.84 1.09 18.65
C LYS A 24 2.39 0.07 17.65
N LYS A 25 3.67 -0.30 17.83
CA LYS A 25 4.42 -1.19 16.92
C LYS A 25 4.55 -0.66 15.48
N LYS A 26 4.32 0.64 15.25
CA LYS A 26 4.43 1.32 13.96
C LYS A 26 5.37 2.51 14.07
N TYR A 27 6.61 2.33 13.63
CA TYR A 27 7.62 3.38 13.65
C TYR A 27 8.68 3.14 12.58
N PHE A 28 9.36 4.20 12.19
CA PHE A 28 10.49 4.14 11.26
C PHE A 28 11.55 5.16 11.67
N GLY A 29 12.81 4.89 11.34
CA GLY A 29 13.93 5.72 11.74
C GLY A 29 15.21 5.36 11.01
N ILE A 30 16.28 6.06 11.36
CA ILE A 30 17.63 5.76 10.92
C ILE A 30 18.36 5.03 12.05
N GLY A 31 18.76 3.79 11.81
CA GLY A 31 19.57 3.00 12.74
C GLY A 31 21.03 3.42 12.73
N HIS A 32 21.57 3.62 13.93
CA HIS A 32 22.98 3.83 14.19
C HIS A 32 23.47 2.73 15.13
N GLU A 33 24.30 1.84 14.61
CA GLU A 33 24.91 0.75 15.36
C GLU A 33 26.29 1.20 15.85
N ASP A 34 27.33 0.97 15.04
CA ASP A 34 28.73 1.33 15.36
C ASP A 34 29.12 2.74 14.86
N ILE A 35 28.57 3.15 13.71
CA ILE A 35 28.92 4.40 13.02
C ILE A 35 27.66 5.23 12.80
N VAL A 36 27.78 6.53 13.09
CA VAL A 36 26.72 7.50 12.80
C VAL A 36 26.58 7.66 11.29
N ASN A 37 25.42 7.25 10.75
CA ASN A 37 25.12 7.31 9.32
C ASN A 37 23.72 7.88 9.08
N PHE A 38 23.65 9.17 8.74
CA PHE A 38 22.40 9.87 8.43
C PHE A 38 21.86 9.60 7.02
N LYS A 39 22.59 8.85 6.20
CA LYS A 39 22.18 8.49 4.83
C LYS A 39 22.29 6.97 4.63
N PRO A 40 21.56 6.17 5.43
CA PRO A 40 21.61 4.73 5.29
C PRO A 40 20.96 4.31 3.96
N LYS A 41 21.43 3.19 3.42
CA LYS A 41 20.81 2.58 2.23
C LYS A 41 19.37 2.15 2.54
N ASN A 42 19.18 1.49 3.69
CA ASN A 42 17.90 0.98 4.15
C ASN A 42 17.46 1.73 5.42
N LEU A 43 16.17 2.06 5.48
CA LEU A 43 15.56 2.64 6.68
C LEU A 43 15.19 1.55 7.69
N PHE A 44 15.28 1.86 8.97
CA PHE A 44 14.69 1.03 10.00
C PHE A 44 13.17 1.19 9.95
N MET A 45 12.42 0.10 9.79
CA MET A 45 10.96 0.14 9.69
C MET A 45 10.35 -0.99 10.50
N LYS A 46 9.44 -0.65 11.42
CA LYS A 46 8.66 -1.61 12.20
C LYS A 46 7.17 -1.40 11.97
N GLY A 47 6.51 -2.43 11.45
CA GLY A 47 5.05 -2.50 11.35
C GLY A 47 4.37 -1.46 10.44
N ILE A 48 5.15 -0.65 9.71
CA ILE A 48 4.65 0.28 8.70
C ILE A 48 3.95 -0.51 7.59
N ASP A 49 2.88 0.04 7.02
CA ASP A 49 2.06 -0.68 6.05
C ASP A 49 2.78 -0.89 4.71
N THR A 50 3.82 -0.10 4.41
CA THR A 50 4.67 -0.19 3.20
C THR A 50 5.49 -1.48 3.15
N VAL A 51 5.93 -1.99 4.31
CA VAL A 51 6.71 -3.23 4.38
C VAL A 51 5.84 -4.50 4.29
N LYS A 52 4.50 -4.36 4.34
CA LYS A 52 3.58 -5.50 4.24
C LYS A 52 3.47 -6.01 2.81
N GLN A 53 3.39 -7.33 2.67
CA GLN A 53 3.17 -7.96 1.37
C GLN A 53 1.77 -7.64 0.81
N GLY A 54 1.67 -7.62 -0.53
CA GLY A 54 0.40 -7.43 -1.24
C GLY A 54 0.01 -5.96 -1.48
N LYS A 55 0.86 -5.00 -1.08
CA LYS A 55 0.73 -3.60 -1.50
C LYS A 55 1.26 -3.40 -2.91
N PHE A 56 0.58 -2.56 -3.67
CA PHE A 56 1.00 -2.11 -5.00
C PHE A 56 2.27 -1.24 -4.90
N GLN A 57 3.03 -1.15 -5.99
CA GLN A 57 4.37 -0.54 -5.95
C GLN A 57 4.31 0.97 -5.74
N LEU A 58 3.33 1.66 -6.33
CA LEU A 58 3.11 3.09 -6.09
C LEU A 58 2.96 3.41 -4.59
N PHE A 59 2.27 2.57 -3.81
CA PHE A 59 2.14 2.76 -2.35
C PHE A 59 3.48 2.67 -1.63
N LYS A 60 4.32 1.71 -2.04
CA LYS A 60 5.66 1.54 -1.46
C LYS A 60 6.57 2.70 -1.84
N PHE A 61 6.50 3.15 -3.09
CA PHE A 61 7.24 4.32 -3.57
C PHE A 61 6.87 5.59 -2.80
N ILE A 62 5.57 5.91 -2.72
CA ILE A 62 5.08 7.08 -1.98
C ILE A 62 5.52 6.99 -0.51
N GLY A 63 5.30 5.84 0.12
CA GLY A 63 5.65 5.65 1.51
C GLY A 63 7.15 5.73 1.77
N GLU A 64 8.00 5.15 0.92
CA GLU A 64 9.45 5.26 1.03
C GLU A 64 9.92 6.71 0.90
N ARG A 65 9.36 7.47 -0.05
CA ARG A 65 9.67 8.89 -0.20
C ARG A 65 9.30 9.71 1.03
N ILE A 66 8.09 9.52 1.56
CA ILE A 66 7.64 10.21 2.78
C ILE A 66 8.61 9.91 3.93
N MET A 67 8.98 8.64 4.12
CA MET A 67 9.89 8.26 5.19
C MET A 67 11.29 8.85 5.01
N ARG A 68 11.83 8.88 3.78
CA ARG A 68 13.15 9.46 3.51
C ARG A 68 13.17 10.97 3.74
N GLU A 69 12.15 11.69 3.26
CA GLU A 69 12.06 13.14 3.44
C GLU A 69 11.81 13.51 4.91
N ALA A 70 10.99 12.74 5.63
CA ALA A 70 10.72 12.98 7.05
C ALA A 70 11.93 12.69 7.96
N LEU A 71 12.85 11.81 7.54
CA LEU A 71 14.05 11.45 8.29
C LEU A 71 15.30 12.25 7.89
N ASP A 72 15.20 13.19 6.94
CA ASP A 72 16.33 14.07 6.62
C ASP A 72 16.65 14.94 7.84
N ILE A 73 17.92 14.99 8.23
CA ILE A 73 18.40 15.74 9.39
C ILE A 73 18.16 17.25 9.25
N ASN A 74 18.08 17.76 8.02
CA ASN A 74 17.83 19.16 7.72
C ASN A 74 16.36 19.45 7.46
N ASN A 75 15.49 18.44 7.57
CA ASN A 75 14.06 18.64 7.33
C ASN A 75 13.46 19.53 8.43
N THR A 76 12.89 20.66 8.01
CA THR A 76 12.14 21.57 8.87
C THR A 76 10.62 21.44 8.68
N ARG A 77 10.17 20.68 7.68
CA ARG A 77 8.75 20.48 7.37
C ARG A 77 8.13 19.46 8.31
N SER A 78 6.85 19.66 8.61
CA SER A 78 6.02 18.66 9.26
C SER A 78 5.80 17.45 8.34
N ILE A 79 5.47 16.31 8.93
CA ILE A 79 5.11 15.09 8.17
C ILE A 79 3.88 15.36 7.27
N HIS A 80 2.94 16.18 7.73
CA HIS A 80 1.74 16.51 6.95
C HIS A 80 2.10 17.23 5.64
N GLU A 81 2.96 18.25 5.71
CA GLU A 81 3.42 18.99 4.52
C GLU A 81 4.17 18.07 3.54
N ILE A 82 5.04 17.20 4.05
CA ILE A 82 5.76 16.21 3.23
C ILE A 82 4.79 15.27 2.50
N VAL A 83 3.77 14.78 3.21
CA VAL A 83 2.75 13.91 2.62
C VAL A 83 1.96 14.65 1.54
N GLU A 84 1.56 15.90 1.80
CA GLU A 84 0.81 16.71 0.84
C GLU A 84 1.62 17.00 -0.44
N ASP A 85 2.89 17.41 -0.29
CA ASP A 85 3.80 17.66 -1.39
C ASP A 85 3.99 16.40 -2.26
N ILE A 86 4.26 15.25 -1.61
CA ILE A 86 4.50 13.98 -2.32
C ILE A 86 3.23 13.49 -3.02
N LEU A 87 2.06 13.62 -2.40
CA LEU A 87 0.79 13.24 -3.04
C LEU A 87 0.47 14.16 -4.23
N ARG A 88 0.78 15.46 -4.12
CA ARG A 88 0.61 16.41 -5.21
C ARG A 88 1.54 16.09 -6.39
N GLU A 89 2.78 15.72 -6.11
CA GLU A 89 3.71 15.24 -7.13
C GLU A 89 3.22 13.93 -7.75
N ALA A 90 2.82 12.96 -6.93
CA ALA A 90 2.33 11.67 -7.38
C ALA A 90 1.10 11.79 -8.29
N ARG A 91 0.22 12.78 -8.05
CA ARG A 91 -0.94 13.05 -8.90
C ARG A 91 -0.56 13.55 -10.30
N ASN A 92 0.53 14.31 -10.42
CA ASN A 92 0.95 14.93 -11.68
C ASN A 92 1.97 14.07 -12.46
N LYS A 93 2.47 13.00 -11.84
CA LYS A 93 3.44 12.10 -12.45
C LYS A 93 2.74 11.05 -13.31
N GLU A 94 3.33 10.72 -14.45
CA GLU A 94 2.96 9.55 -15.23
C GLU A 94 3.49 8.27 -14.58
N TRP A 95 2.62 7.28 -14.43
CA TRP A 95 2.93 6.02 -13.77
C TRP A 95 2.89 4.88 -14.76
N ASP A 96 3.84 3.94 -14.60
CA ASP A 96 3.81 2.69 -15.35
C ASP A 96 2.65 1.81 -14.87
N PHE A 97 2.06 1.05 -15.80
CA PHE A 97 0.95 0.14 -15.52
C PHE A 97 1.27 -0.84 -14.38
N ASN A 98 2.50 -1.35 -14.33
CA ASN A 98 2.89 -2.36 -13.35
C ASN A 98 2.90 -1.82 -11.91
N GLU A 99 2.95 -0.49 -11.75
CA GLU A 99 2.95 0.16 -10.43
C GLU A 99 1.62 -0.01 -9.68
N PHE A 100 0.53 -0.26 -10.42
CA PHE A 100 -0.83 -0.39 -9.89
C PHE A 100 -1.26 -1.83 -9.62
N ILE A 101 -0.45 -2.82 -10.02
CA ILE A 101 -0.78 -4.23 -9.85
C ILE A 101 -0.85 -4.57 -8.36
N VAL A 102 -2.03 -5.04 -7.93
CA VAL A 102 -2.28 -5.52 -6.58
C VAL A 102 -2.34 -7.05 -6.60
N MET A 103 -1.70 -7.67 -5.61
CA MET A 103 -1.74 -9.12 -5.45
C MET A 103 -2.82 -9.53 -4.44
N GLY A 104 -3.83 -10.22 -4.92
CA GLY A 104 -4.86 -10.87 -4.12
C GLY A 104 -4.54 -12.33 -3.80
N THR A 105 -5.31 -12.90 -2.87
CA THR A 105 -5.37 -14.34 -2.63
C THR A 105 -6.83 -14.75 -2.59
N TRP A 106 -7.20 -15.76 -3.36
CA TRP A 106 -8.57 -16.22 -3.42
C TRP A 106 -8.89 -17.10 -2.21
N LYS A 107 -9.88 -16.71 -1.41
CA LYS A 107 -10.30 -17.44 -0.21
C LYS A 107 -11.84 -17.48 -0.17
N PRO A 108 -12.48 -18.41 -0.91
CA PRO A 108 -13.94 -18.42 -1.08
C PRO A 108 -14.71 -18.59 0.23
N LYS A 109 -14.12 -19.29 1.21
CA LYS A 109 -14.74 -19.50 2.53
C LYS A 109 -14.72 -18.24 3.41
N LYS A 110 -13.92 -17.23 3.07
CA LYS A 110 -13.86 -15.96 3.82
C LYS A 110 -14.87 -14.99 3.23
N GLN A 111 -15.65 -14.32 4.07
CA GLN A 111 -16.61 -13.28 3.65
C GLN A 111 -15.92 -11.97 3.23
N ASN A 112 -15.01 -12.03 2.24
CA ASN A 112 -14.46 -10.85 1.61
C ASN A 112 -15.37 -10.43 0.45
N LEU A 113 -16.28 -9.49 0.72
CA LEU A 113 -17.29 -9.02 -0.24
C LEU A 113 -16.68 -8.53 -1.56
N TYR A 114 -15.52 -7.86 -1.52
CA TYR A 114 -14.85 -7.35 -2.72
C TYR A 114 -14.41 -8.49 -3.65
N ASN A 115 -13.67 -9.46 -3.11
CA ASN A 115 -13.18 -10.59 -3.89
C ASN A 115 -14.34 -11.48 -4.36
N ILE A 116 -15.38 -11.68 -3.54
CA ILE A 116 -16.54 -12.50 -3.93
C ILE A 116 -17.26 -11.88 -5.14
N ARG A 117 -17.49 -10.56 -5.13
CA ARG A 117 -18.11 -9.83 -6.25
C ARG A 117 -17.25 -9.89 -7.50
N PHE A 118 -15.97 -9.60 -7.36
CA PHE A 118 -15.01 -9.67 -8.45
C PHE A 118 -15.02 -11.06 -9.10
N MET A 119 -14.88 -12.13 -8.32
CA MET A 119 -14.91 -13.50 -8.85
C MET A 119 -16.27 -13.91 -9.42
N GLY A 120 -17.38 -13.36 -8.88
CA GLY A 120 -18.70 -13.53 -9.46
C GLY A 120 -18.78 -12.97 -10.88
N ARG A 121 -18.31 -11.73 -11.08
CA ARG A 121 -18.26 -11.12 -12.42
C ARG A 121 -17.31 -11.85 -13.37
N MET A 122 -16.13 -12.27 -12.90
CA MET A 122 -15.20 -13.05 -13.71
C MET A 122 -15.84 -14.35 -14.20
N ARG A 123 -16.64 -15.01 -13.35
CA ARG A 123 -17.38 -16.22 -13.73
C ARG A 123 -18.44 -15.93 -14.80
N GLU A 124 -19.17 -14.83 -14.66
CA GLU A 124 -20.18 -14.40 -15.66
C GLU A 124 -19.54 -14.08 -17.01
N LYS A 125 -18.32 -13.53 -17.02
CA LYS A 125 -17.49 -13.29 -18.21
C LYS A 125 -16.85 -14.56 -18.78
N ASN A 126 -17.06 -15.72 -18.16
CA ASN A 126 -16.41 -16.99 -18.50
C ASN A 126 -14.87 -16.97 -18.37
N GLU A 127 -14.36 -16.15 -17.45
CA GLU A 127 -12.93 -16.06 -17.13
C GLU A 127 -12.49 -17.10 -16.10
N ARG A 128 -11.20 -17.43 -16.10
CA ARG A 128 -10.62 -18.40 -15.16
C ARG A 128 -10.70 -17.88 -13.73
N ILE A 129 -11.37 -18.66 -12.86
CA ILE A 129 -11.35 -18.42 -11.41
C ILE A 129 -10.15 -19.13 -10.79
N PRO A 130 -9.33 -18.44 -9.97
CA PRO A 130 -8.22 -19.06 -9.24
C PRO A 130 -8.72 -20.17 -8.29
N ASN A 131 -7.86 -21.15 -8.02
CA ASN A 131 -8.13 -22.15 -7.00
C ASN A 131 -8.14 -21.53 -5.59
N PRO A 132 -8.84 -22.13 -4.62
CA PRO A 132 -8.78 -21.68 -3.24
C PRO A 132 -7.32 -21.64 -2.71
N GLY A 133 -6.87 -20.49 -2.25
CA GLY A 133 -5.49 -20.25 -1.80
C GLY A 133 -4.56 -19.71 -2.89
N GLU A 134 -4.94 -19.79 -4.16
CA GLU A 134 -4.15 -19.27 -5.28
C GLU A 134 -4.11 -17.73 -5.26
N ARG A 135 -2.98 -17.18 -5.69
CA ARG A 135 -2.80 -15.74 -5.84
C ARG A 135 -3.25 -15.29 -7.21
N PHE A 136 -3.76 -14.07 -7.29
CA PHE A 136 -4.13 -13.43 -8.55
C PHE A 136 -3.71 -11.97 -8.53
N SER A 137 -3.40 -11.42 -9.70
CA SER A 137 -3.10 -10.00 -9.90
C SER A 137 -4.32 -9.26 -10.41
N TYR A 138 -4.63 -8.12 -9.81
CA TYR A 138 -5.73 -7.27 -10.24
C TYR A 138 -5.36 -5.79 -10.17
N ILE A 139 -6.13 -4.97 -10.89
CA ILE A 139 -6.07 -3.51 -10.87
C ILE A 139 -7.49 -2.98 -10.65
N VAL A 140 -7.62 -1.82 -10.01
CA VAL A 140 -8.88 -1.10 -9.91
C VAL A 140 -8.97 -0.13 -11.08
N VAL A 141 -9.93 -0.40 -11.97
CA VAL A 141 -10.18 0.39 -13.16
C VAL A 141 -11.24 1.45 -12.88
N LYS A 142 -11.22 2.52 -13.66
CA LYS A 142 -12.28 3.50 -13.67
C LYS A 142 -13.50 2.89 -14.35
N GLY A 143 -14.68 3.11 -13.77
CA GLY A 143 -15.92 2.64 -14.37
C GLY A 143 -17.06 3.62 -14.17
N LEU A 144 -18.08 3.46 -15.00
CA LEU A 144 -19.30 4.25 -14.91
C LEU A 144 -20.08 3.88 -13.63
N PRO A 145 -20.88 4.82 -13.09
CA PRO A 145 -21.84 4.49 -12.06
C PRO A 145 -22.76 3.36 -12.51
N LEU A 146 -22.92 2.35 -11.65
CA LEU A 146 -23.86 1.26 -11.88
C LEU A 146 -25.25 1.69 -11.40
N TYR A 147 -26.28 1.19 -12.07
CA TYR A 147 -27.68 1.45 -11.73
C TYR A 147 -28.42 0.12 -11.59
N ASN A 148 -29.29 0.02 -10.60
CA ASN A 148 -30.15 -1.14 -10.45
C ASN A 148 -31.26 -1.16 -11.52
N LYS A 149 -32.05 -2.23 -11.58
CA LYS A 149 -33.17 -2.37 -12.54
C LYS A 149 -34.24 -1.29 -12.41
N GLU A 150 -34.28 -0.58 -11.27
CA GLU A 150 -35.21 0.51 -10.97
C GLU A 150 -34.64 1.89 -11.32
N GLY A 151 -33.44 1.95 -11.92
CA GLY A 151 -32.76 3.21 -12.29
C GLY A 151 -32.12 3.94 -11.11
N LYS A 152 -32.01 3.33 -9.93
CA LYS A 152 -31.32 3.90 -8.76
C LYS A 152 -29.82 3.63 -8.85
N LYS A 153 -29.02 4.68 -8.64
CA LYS A 153 -27.55 4.58 -8.58
C LYS A 153 -27.15 3.60 -7.48
N GLU A 154 -26.40 2.58 -7.86
CA GLU A 154 -25.82 1.63 -6.92
C GLU A 154 -24.62 2.26 -6.20
N PRO A 155 -24.36 1.86 -4.94
CA PRO A 155 -23.17 2.31 -4.24
C PRO A 155 -21.92 1.85 -4.98
N HIS A 156 -20.94 2.75 -5.09
CA HIS A 156 -19.64 2.44 -5.69
C HIS A 156 -18.92 1.40 -4.81
N ARG A 157 -18.80 0.16 -5.29
CA ARG A 157 -18.11 -0.91 -4.56
C ARG A 157 -16.89 -1.36 -5.34
N ILE A 158 -15.72 -1.33 -4.70
CA ILE A 158 -14.42 -1.59 -5.35
C ILE A 158 -14.40 -2.94 -6.11
N GLY A 159 -15.05 -3.98 -5.58
CA GLY A 159 -15.10 -5.30 -6.24
C GLY A 159 -15.78 -5.29 -7.61
N ASP A 160 -16.63 -4.30 -7.88
CA ASP A 160 -17.30 -4.12 -9.16
C ASP A 160 -16.35 -3.47 -10.19
N PHE A 161 -15.27 -2.83 -9.74
CA PHE A 161 -14.26 -2.13 -10.55
C PHE A 161 -12.87 -2.79 -10.51
N MET A 162 -12.72 -3.93 -9.84
CA MET A 162 -11.50 -4.75 -9.93
C MET A 162 -11.46 -5.49 -11.26
N GLU A 163 -10.32 -5.54 -11.93
CA GLU A 163 -10.14 -6.32 -13.15
C GLU A 163 -8.81 -7.07 -13.12
N TYR A 164 -8.72 -8.22 -13.78
CA TYR A 164 -7.44 -8.93 -13.88
C TYR A 164 -6.40 -8.07 -14.60
N ALA A 165 -5.14 -8.10 -14.14
CA ALA A 165 -4.10 -7.19 -14.65
C ALA A 165 -3.78 -7.43 -16.14
N ASP A 166 -3.78 -8.68 -16.57
CA ASP A 166 -3.68 -9.13 -17.95
C ASP A 166 -4.84 -8.59 -18.81
N ILE A 167 -6.09 -8.79 -18.39
CA ILE A 167 -7.27 -8.26 -19.11
C ILE A 167 -7.22 -6.73 -19.21
N THR A 168 -6.90 -6.06 -18.11
CA THR A 168 -6.78 -4.59 -18.05
C THR A 168 -5.75 -4.08 -19.08
N LYS A 169 -4.63 -4.80 -19.20
CA LYS A 169 -3.55 -4.46 -20.14
C LYS A 169 -3.95 -4.72 -21.59
N GLU A 170 -4.58 -5.86 -21.86
CA GLU A 170 -5.04 -6.24 -23.21
C GLU A 170 -6.12 -5.29 -23.74
N GLN A 171 -7.05 -4.89 -22.88
CA GLN A 171 -8.18 -4.02 -23.25
C GLN A 171 -7.87 -2.52 -23.06
N ASN A 172 -6.64 -2.17 -22.64
CA ASN A 172 -6.20 -0.80 -22.37
C ASN A 172 -7.20 -0.01 -21.50
N MET A 173 -7.66 -0.63 -20.42
CA MET A 173 -8.68 -0.04 -19.54
C MET A 173 -8.09 1.10 -18.71
N GLU A 174 -8.86 2.18 -18.53
CA GLU A 174 -8.42 3.34 -17.73
C GLU A 174 -8.32 2.95 -16.25
N ILE A 175 -7.15 3.20 -15.63
CA ILE A 175 -6.90 2.93 -14.21
C ILE A 175 -7.51 4.05 -13.36
N ASP A 176 -8.15 3.70 -12.24
CA ASP A 176 -8.65 4.70 -11.28
C ASP A 176 -7.51 5.20 -10.38
N ILE A 177 -6.72 6.16 -10.86
CA ILE A 177 -5.60 6.73 -10.08
C ILE A 177 -6.07 7.34 -8.76
N ASN A 178 -7.28 7.92 -8.71
CA ASN A 178 -7.81 8.56 -7.51
C ASN A 178 -8.02 7.54 -6.38
N TYR A 179 -8.54 6.35 -6.73
CA TYR A 179 -8.65 5.24 -5.79
C TYR A 179 -7.31 4.92 -5.12
N TYR A 180 -6.23 4.83 -5.89
CA TYR A 180 -4.90 4.49 -5.38
C TYR A 180 -4.25 5.60 -4.55
N LEU A 181 -4.52 6.87 -4.89
CA LEU A 181 -4.04 8.02 -4.12
C LEU A 181 -4.89 8.34 -2.88
N GLY A 182 -5.95 7.57 -2.63
CA GLY A 182 -6.87 7.80 -1.51
C GLY A 182 -7.72 9.06 -1.67
N ALA A 183 -7.80 9.61 -2.88
CA ALA A 183 -8.74 10.66 -3.21
C ALA A 183 -10.12 10.03 -3.35
N THR A 184 -10.92 10.09 -2.28
CA THR A 184 -12.34 9.77 -2.39
C THR A 184 -12.94 10.70 -3.43
N THR A 185 -13.38 10.17 -4.57
CA THR A 185 -14.27 10.90 -5.47
C THR A 185 -15.52 11.26 -4.67
N ALA A 186 -15.65 12.55 -4.35
CA ALA A 186 -16.82 13.14 -3.70
C ALA A 186 -18.11 12.87 -4.51
#